data_AF-A0A238UDH7-F1
#
_entry.id   AF-A0A238UDH7-F1
#
_cell.length_a   1.000
_cell.length_b   1.000
_cell.length_c   1.000
_cell.angle_alpha   90.00
_cell.angle_beta   90.00
_cell.angle_gamma   90.00
#
_symmetry.space_group_name_H-M   'P 1'
#
loop_
_entity.id
_entity.type
_entity.pdbx_description
1 polymer ?
#
loop_
_entity_poly.entity_id
_entity_poly.type
_entity_poly.pdbx_seq_one_letter_code
_entity_poly.pdbx_strand_id
1 'polypeptide(L)'
;MKVRYKALVLYLIFVVFSSCKKNEVRVISESGIDVNDFRIELKIDVEGKGYKSFIVYDEEGIKEVPEGYMKNYWDVYLRDSLVLSFTHYKGNKNYKHNYMFNFGLKNDTLLYTIDIQGKNKLLLSNR
;
A
#
# COMPACT_ATOMS: atom_id res chain seq x y z
N MET A 1 16.77 34.33 -42.58
CA MET A 1 16.20 33.32 -41.66
C MET A 1 17.09 33.17 -40.43
N LYS A 2 16.63 33.61 -39.25
CA LYS A 2 17.28 33.32 -37.96
C LYS A 2 16.19 32.93 -36.97
N VAL A 3 15.91 31.63 -36.86
CA VAL A 3 14.99 31.08 -35.87
C VAL A 3 15.64 31.29 -34.51
N ARG A 4 15.00 32.12 -33.67
CA ARG A 4 15.52 32.54 -32.36
C ARG A 4 15.29 31.41 -31.37
N TYR A 5 16.36 30.69 -31.00
CA TYR A 5 16.42 29.58 -30.03
C TYR A 5 16.06 29.94 -28.56
N LYS A 6 15.31 31.02 -28.31
CA LYS A 6 15.04 31.52 -26.95
C LYS A 6 13.81 30.89 -26.27
N ALA A 7 12.98 30.15 -27.01
CA ALA A 7 11.80 29.51 -26.46
C ALA A 7 12.04 28.08 -25.92
N LEU A 8 13.21 27.48 -26.20
CA LEU A 8 13.46 26.07 -25.87
C LEU A 8 13.85 25.86 -24.40
N VAL A 9 14.41 26.87 -23.74
CA VAL A 9 14.95 26.73 -22.38
C VAL A 9 13.86 26.85 -21.31
N LEU A 10 12.75 27.58 -21.58
CA LEU A 10 11.66 27.73 -20.61
C LEU A 10 10.74 26.50 -20.55
N TYR A 11 10.68 25.69 -21.61
CA TYR A 11 9.86 24.47 -21.64
C TYR A 11 10.49 23.32 -20.84
N LEU A 12 11.81 23.34 -20.63
CA LEU A 12 12.52 22.30 -19.88
C LEU A 12 12.34 22.40 -18.35
N ILE A 13 11.85 23.53 -17.83
CA ILE A 13 11.81 23.80 -16.38
C ILE A 13 10.47 23.37 -15.73
N PHE A 14 9.39 23.17 -16.49
CA PHE A 14 8.09 22.79 -15.92
C PHE A 14 7.74 21.30 -15.97
N VAL A 15 8.57 20.46 -16.59
CA VAL A 15 8.37 19.00 -16.63
C VAL A 15 9.20 18.27 -15.56
N VAL A 16 9.66 18.99 -14.53
CA VAL A 16 9.99 18.35 -13.25
C VAL A 16 8.70 18.16 -12.46
N PHE A 17 7.73 17.46 -13.04
CA PHE A 17 6.71 16.77 -12.26
C PHE A 17 7.43 15.65 -11.52
N SER A 18 8.10 16.03 -10.43
CA SER A 18 8.47 15.12 -9.36
C SER A 18 7.18 14.43 -8.96
N SER A 19 6.94 13.26 -9.55
CA SER A 19 5.82 12.39 -9.25
C SER A 19 5.97 11.98 -7.79
N CYS A 20 5.44 12.81 -6.90
CA CYS A 20 5.25 12.50 -5.50
C CYS A 20 4.13 11.46 -5.42
N LYS A 21 4.39 10.24 -5.91
CA LYS A 21 3.46 9.12 -5.75
C LYS A 21 3.36 8.85 -4.25
N LYS A 22 2.16 8.97 -3.69
CA LYS A 22 1.87 8.52 -2.34
C LYS A 22 1.80 6.99 -2.33
N ASN A 23 1.80 6.40 -1.14
CA ASN A 23 1.41 5.00 -1.00
C ASN A 23 -0.04 4.82 -1.46
N GLU A 24 -0.34 3.75 -2.18
CA GLU A 24 -1.71 3.41 -2.60
C GLU A 24 -2.10 2.05 -2.04
N VAL A 25 -3.33 1.90 -1.54
CA VAL A 25 -3.90 0.62 -1.12
C VAL A 25 -5.04 0.27 -2.06
N ARG A 26 -5.12 -0.97 -2.49
CA ARG A 26 -6.28 -1.53 -3.19
C ARG A 26 -6.70 -2.82 -2.51
N VAL A 27 -7.98 -2.94 -2.23
CA VAL A 27 -8.59 -4.15 -1.70
C VAL A 27 -9.57 -4.67 -2.74
N ILE A 28 -9.41 -5.94 -3.10
CA ILE A 28 -10.21 -6.63 -4.09
C ILE A 28 -10.77 -7.87 -3.39
N SER A 29 -12.08 -8.08 -3.51
CA SER A 29 -12.75 -9.29 -3.05
C SER A 29 -13.32 -10.02 -4.25
N GLU A 30 -13.00 -11.29 -4.38
CA GLU A 30 -13.59 -12.24 -5.32
C GLU A 30 -14.84 -12.89 -4.68
N SER A 31 -15.58 -13.69 -5.46
CA SER A 31 -16.88 -14.25 -5.07
C SER A 31 -16.88 -14.89 -3.67
N GLY A 32 -17.90 -14.57 -2.86
CA GLY A 32 -18.18 -15.24 -1.58
C GLY A 32 -17.76 -14.46 -0.33
N ILE A 33 -17.12 -13.30 -0.45
CA ILE A 33 -16.82 -12.41 0.68
C ILE A 33 -17.15 -10.96 0.31
N ASP A 34 -17.80 -10.24 1.23
CA ASP A 34 -18.01 -8.79 1.08
C ASP A 34 -16.69 -8.06 1.37
N VAL A 35 -16.29 -7.16 0.48
CA VAL A 35 -15.07 -6.36 0.67
C VAL A 35 -15.15 -5.49 1.92
N ASN A 36 -16.36 -5.09 2.33
CA ASN A 36 -16.60 -4.30 3.54
C ASN A 36 -16.46 -5.10 4.84
N ASP A 37 -16.41 -6.43 4.77
CA ASP A 37 -16.15 -7.29 5.94
C ASP A 37 -14.66 -7.25 6.37
N PHE A 38 -13.79 -6.62 5.56
CA PHE A 38 -12.37 -6.52 5.84
C PHE A 38 -11.99 -5.25 6.58
N ARG A 39 -11.12 -5.41 7.59
CA ARG A 39 -10.35 -4.31 8.19
C ARG A 39 -8.86 -4.59 8.01
N ILE A 40 -8.11 -3.61 7.54
CA ILE A 40 -6.65 -3.69 7.44
C ILE A 40 -6.03 -2.66 8.36
N GLU A 41 -5.15 -3.12 9.23
CA GLU A 41 -4.38 -2.31 10.14
C GLU A 41 -2.90 -2.35 9.77
N LEU A 42 -2.27 -1.18 9.84
CA LEU A 42 -0.85 -1.02 9.73
C LEU A 42 -0.29 -0.59 11.08
N LYS A 43 0.62 -1.38 11.63
CA LYS A 43 1.45 -1.01 12.78
C LYS A 43 2.83 -0.63 12.27
N ILE A 44 3.34 0.48 12.75
CA ILE A 44 4.68 0.97 12.43
C ILE A 44 5.52 1.04 13.69
N ASP A 45 6.79 0.64 13.55
CA ASP A 45 7.77 0.81 14.61
C ASP A 45 8.21 2.27 14.66
N VAL A 46 7.95 2.94 15.77
CA VAL A 46 8.40 4.30 16.05
C VAL A 46 9.63 4.17 16.94
N GLU A 47 10.81 4.42 16.38
CA GLU A 47 12.11 4.24 17.04
C GLU A 47 12.11 4.75 18.49
N GLY A 48 12.28 3.82 19.43
CA GLY A 48 12.34 4.11 20.87
C GLY A 48 11.01 4.47 21.54
N LYS A 49 9.89 4.40 20.81
CA LYS A 49 8.53 4.76 21.29
C LYS A 49 7.51 3.63 21.13
N GLY A 50 7.93 2.46 20.65
CA GLY A 50 7.07 1.29 20.44
C GLY A 50 6.28 1.38 19.13
N TYR A 51 5.12 0.71 19.07
CA TYR A 51 4.31 0.65 17.86
C TYR A 51 3.19 1.70 17.86
N LYS A 52 2.94 2.28 16.69
CA LYS A 52 1.73 3.06 16.42
C LYS A 52 0.87 2.35 15.37
N SER A 53 -0.40 2.14 15.70
CA SER A 53 -1.38 1.48 14.82
C SER A 53 -2.21 2.48 14.03
N PHE A 54 -2.55 2.13 12.80
CA PHE A 54 -3.37 2.91 11.88
C PHE A 54 -4.36 1.96 11.19
N ILE A 55 -5.63 2.34 11.14
CA ILE A 55 -6.59 1.69 10.24
C ILE A 55 -6.35 2.28 8.86
N VAL A 56 -6.00 1.43 7.89
CA VAL A 56 -5.67 1.83 6.52
C VAL A 56 -6.77 1.44 5.54
N TYR A 57 -7.66 0.51 5.93
CA TYR A 57 -8.86 0.14 5.20
C TYR A 57 -9.90 -0.41 6.18
N ASP A 58 -11.16 -0.01 6.00
CA ASP A 58 -12.35 -0.55 6.65
C ASP A 58 -13.59 -0.30 5.77
N GLU A 59 -14.78 -0.50 6.33
CA GLU A 59 -16.08 -0.26 5.68
C GLU A 59 -16.27 1.17 5.14
N GLU A 60 -15.53 2.16 5.67
CA GLU A 60 -15.55 3.54 5.17
C GLU A 60 -14.64 3.72 3.94
N GLY A 61 -13.85 2.70 3.60
CA GLY A 61 -12.94 2.66 2.47
C GLY A 61 -11.48 2.86 2.85
N ILE A 62 -10.69 3.38 1.90
CA ILE A 62 -9.23 3.51 2.02
C ILE A 62 -8.87 4.77 2.80
N LYS A 63 -8.00 4.62 3.80
CA LYS A 63 -7.42 5.70 4.60
C LYS A 63 -5.96 5.95 4.22
N GLU A 64 -5.38 7.08 4.64
CA GLU A 64 -4.00 7.43 4.29
C GLU A 64 -3.01 6.44 4.94
N VAL A 65 -2.13 5.86 4.13
CA VAL A 65 -1.04 5.02 4.64
C VAL A 65 0.10 5.92 5.11
N PRO A 66 0.44 5.92 6.42
CA PRO A 66 1.54 6.72 6.94
C PRO A 66 2.86 6.41 6.24
N GLU A 67 3.65 7.47 6.03
CA GLU A 67 4.95 7.39 5.37
C GLU A 67 6.09 7.50 6.37
N GLY A 68 7.32 7.15 5.94
CA GLY A 68 8.50 7.44 6.74
C GLY A 68 8.94 6.33 7.70
N TYR A 69 8.44 5.11 7.52
CA TYR A 69 8.80 3.96 8.36
C TYR A 69 9.42 2.83 7.55
N MET A 70 10.47 2.23 8.12
CA MET A 70 11.22 1.12 7.50
C MET A 70 10.51 -0.23 7.69
N LYS A 71 9.86 -0.43 8.84
CA LYS A 71 9.23 -1.70 9.21
C LYS A 71 7.74 -1.52 9.42
N ASN A 72 6.96 -2.24 8.62
CA ASN A 72 5.50 -2.15 8.56
C ASN A 72 4.91 -3.51 8.87
N TYR A 73 4.11 -3.61 9.94
CA TYR A 73 3.38 -4.83 10.29
C TYR A 73 1.94 -4.65 9.85
N TRP A 74 1.47 -5.58 9.03
CA TRP A 74 0.15 -5.53 8.43
C TRP A 74 -0.69 -6.64 9.03
N ASP A 75 -1.82 -6.26 9.61
CA ASP A 75 -2.81 -7.18 10.13
C ASP A 75 -4.09 -7.01 9.31
N VAL A 76 -4.63 -8.13 8.83
CA VAL A 76 -5.88 -8.19 8.07
C VAL A 76 -6.89 -8.96 8.89
N TYR A 77 -8.05 -8.36 9.07
CA TYR A 77 -9.18 -8.92 9.79
C TYR A 77 -10.34 -9.15 8.83
N LEU A 78 -11.06 -10.24 9.04
CA LEU A 78 -12.35 -10.53 8.42
C LEU A 78 -13.37 -10.67 9.55
N ARG A 79 -14.39 -9.81 9.61
CA ARG A 79 -15.40 -9.79 10.70
C ARG A 79 -14.75 -9.89 12.09
N ASP A 80 -13.80 -9.00 12.36
CA ASP A 80 -12.98 -8.91 13.59
C ASP A 80 -12.04 -10.09 13.90
N SER A 81 -12.04 -11.16 13.10
CA SER A 81 -11.08 -12.25 13.23
C SER A 81 -9.80 -11.93 12.47
N LEU A 82 -8.66 -11.96 13.15
CA LEU A 82 -7.35 -11.84 12.49
C LEU A 82 -7.13 -13.03 11.56
N VAL A 83 -7.06 -12.79 10.26
CA VAL A 83 -6.92 -13.85 9.24
C VAL A 83 -5.53 -13.89 8.61
N LEU A 84 -4.81 -12.77 8.63
CA LEU A 84 -3.45 -12.68 8.09
C LEU A 84 -2.66 -11.61 8.85
N SER A 85 -1.43 -11.95 9.20
CA SER A 85 -0.44 -10.98 9.71
C SER A 85 0.88 -11.18 8.98
N PHE A 86 1.50 -10.10 8.52
CA PHE A 86 2.81 -10.15 7.89
C PHE A 86 3.62 -8.88 8.13
N THR A 87 4.93 -8.98 7.96
CA THR A 87 5.83 -7.82 8.07
C THR A 87 6.42 -7.49 6.70
N HIS A 88 6.39 -6.22 6.34
CA HIS A 88 7.06 -5.68 5.16
C HIS A 88 8.19 -4.72 5.57
N TYR A 89 9.38 -4.94 5.03
CA TYR A 89 10.55 -4.12 5.28
C TYR A 89 10.89 -3.29 4.05
N LYS A 90 11.00 -1.98 4.24
CA LYS A 90 11.54 -1.03 3.28
C LYS A 90 13.02 -0.84 3.58
N GLY A 91 13.88 -0.93 2.56
CA GLY A 91 15.29 -0.55 2.68
C GLY A 91 15.51 0.97 2.79
N ASN A 92 14.47 1.77 2.56
CA ASN A 92 14.49 3.21 2.78
C ASN A 92 13.07 3.71 3.09
N LYS A 93 12.94 4.56 4.12
CA LYS A 93 11.67 5.08 4.62
C LYS A 93 10.87 5.91 3.61
N ASN A 94 11.56 6.46 2.61
CA ASN A 94 10.97 7.27 1.55
C ASN A 94 10.48 6.44 0.36
N TYR A 95 10.75 5.12 0.34
CA TYR A 95 10.25 4.26 -0.73
C TYR A 95 8.74 4.09 -0.61
N LYS A 96 8.09 4.39 -1.73
CA LYS A 96 6.64 4.33 -1.91
C LYS A 96 6.26 2.98 -2.48
N HIS A 97 5.06 2.53 -2.15
CA HIS A 97 4.54 1.24 -2.56
C HIS A 97 3.08 1.32 -2.91
N ASN A 98 2.68 0.46 -3.84
CA ASN A 98 1.29 0.13 -4.07
C ASN A 98 1.03 -1.22 -3.41
N TYR A 99 0.11 -1.26 -2.46
CA TYR A 99 -0.27 -2.44 -1.72
C TYR A 99 -1.60 -2.96 -2.29
N MET A 100 -1.58 -4.14 -2.88
CA MET A 100 -2.77 -4.79 -3.41
C MET A 100 -3.09 -6.02 -2.56
N PHE A 101 -4.28 -6.02 -1.98
CA PHE A 101 -4.84 -7.12 -1.21
C PHE A 101 -5.97 -7.73 -2.02
N ASN A 102 -5.81 -8.98 -2.45
CA ASN A 102 -6.86 -9.73 -3.13
C ASN A 102 -7.29 -10.90 -2.25
N PHE A 103 -8.59 -11.02 -2.01
CA PHE A 103 -9.19 -12.05 -1.18
C PHE A 103 -10.24 -12.83 -1.97
N GLY A 104 -10.39 -14.11 -1.66
CA GLY A 104 -11.47 -14.94 -2.19
C GLY A 104 -11.84 -16.03 -1.21
N LEU A 105 -12.98 -16.67 -1.44
CA LEU A 105 -13.43 -17.81 -0.64
C LEU A 105 -13.59 -19.04 -1.54
N LYS A 106 -13.02 -20.16 -1.11
CA LYS A 106 -13.19 -21.45 -1.79
C LYS A 106 -13.39 -22.54 -0.75
N ASN A 107 -14.55 -23.20 -0.77
CA ASN A 107 -14.89 -24.28 0.18
C ASN A 107 -14.61 -23.85 1.64
N ASP A 108 -15.15 -22.70 2.04
CA ASP A 108 -14.96 -22.09 3.37
C ASP A 108 -13.51 -21.74 3.75
N THR A 109 -12.57 -21.86 2.80
CA THR A 109 -11.17 -21.47 2.98
C THR A 109 -10.96 -20.07 2.41
N LEU A 110 -10.44 -19.16 3.22
CA LEU A 110 -9.99 -17.85 2.78
C LEU A 110 -8.71 -18.01 1.95
N LEU A 111 -8.79 -17.62 0.68
CA LEU A 111 -7.65 -17.49 -0.22
C LEU A 111 -7.22 -16.03 -0.24
N TYR A 112 -5.91 -15.79 -0.36
CA TYR A 112 -5.41 -14.43 -0.47
C TYR A 112 -4.17 -14.33 -1.36
N THR A 113 -4.01 -13.16 -1.97
CA THR A 113 -2.78 -12.71 -2.62
C THR A 113 -2.51 -11.27 -2.21
N ILE A 114 -1.35 -11.04 -1.59
CA ILE A 114 -0.85 -9.72 -1.23
C ILE A 114 0.33 -9.40 -2.14
N ASP A 115 0.19 -8.34 -2.94
CA ASP A 115 1.22 -7.84 -3.83
C ASP A 115 1.61 -6.41 -3.45
N ILE A 116 2.82 -6.26 -2.92
CA ILE A 116 3.42 -4.98 -2.63
C ILE A 116 4.38 -4.63 -3.76
N GLN A 117 3.95 -3.71 -4.61
CA GLN A 117 4.72 -3.23 -5.76
C GLN A 117 5.53 -1.98 -5.39
N GLY A 118 6.75 -1.89 -5.90
CA GLY A 118 7.69 -0.80 -5.61
C GLY A 118 9.10 -1.31 -5.33
N LYS A 119 9.95 -0.50 -4.69
CA LYS A 119 11.28 -0.92 -4.24
C LYS A 119 11.15 -1.82 -3.00
N ASN A 120 11.76 -3.01 -2.97
CA ASN A 120 11.49 -4.05 -1.95
C ASN A 120 10.07 -4.63 -2.11
N LYS A 121 9.82 -5.18 -3.30
CA LYS A 121 8.57 -5.87 -3.62
C LYS A 121 8.34 -7.08 -2.71
N LEU A 122 7.09 -7.39 -2.41
CA LEU A 122 6.69 -8.59 -1.69
C LEU A 122 5.48 -9.20 -2.39
N LEU A 123 5.52 -10.50 -2.63
CA LEU A 123 4.37 -11.27 -3.07
C LEU A 123 4.13 -12.38 -2.04
N LEU A 124 2.96 -12.39 -1.43
CA LEU A 124 2.54 -13.39 -0.46
C LEU A 124 1.20 -13.96 -0.92
N SER A 125 1.04 -15.28 -0.90
CA SER A 125 -0.23 -15.91 -1.25
C SER A 125 -0.45 -17.20 -0.50
N ASN A 126 -1.72 -17.51 -0.21
CA ASN A 126 -2.18 -18.84 0.17
C ASN A 126 -3.23 -19.28 -0.86
N ARG A 127 -2.99 -20.40 -1.52
CA ARG A 127 -3.74 -20.93 -2.66
C ARG A 127 -4.07 -22.39 -2.45
#